data_AF-Q4VC12-F1
#
_entry.id   AF-Q4VC12-F1
#
_cell.length_a   1.000
_cell.length_b   1.000
_cell.length_c   1.000
_cell.angle_alpha   90.00
_cell.angle_beta   90.00
_cell.angle_gamma   90.00
#
_symmetry.space_group_name_H-M   'P 1'
#
loop_
_entity.id
_entity.type
_entity.pdbx_description
1 polymer ?
#
loop_
_entity_poly.entity_id
_entity_poly.type
_entity_poly.pdbx_seq_one_letter_code
_entity_poly.pdbx_strand_id
1 'polypeptide(L)'
;MAPRSRRRRHKKPPSSVAPIIMAPTTIVTPVPLTPSKPGPSIDTLGFFSLDDNVPGLSQLILQKLNMKSYEEYKLVVDGGTPVSGFGFRCPQEMFQRMEDTFRFCAHCRALPSGLSDSKVLRHCKRCRNVYYCGPECQKSDWPAHRRVCQELRLVAVDRLMEWLLVTGDFVLPSGPWPWPPEAVQDWDSWFSMKGLHLDATLDAVLVSHAVTTLWASVGRPRPDPDVLQGSLKRLLTDVLSRPLTLGLGLRALGIDVRRTGGSTVHVVGASHVETFLTRPGDYDELGYMFPGHLGLRVVMVGVDVATGFSQSTSTSPLEPGTIQLSAHRGLYHDFWEEQVETGQTHHPDLVAAFHPGFHSSPDLMEAWLPTLLLLRDYKIPTLITVYSHQELVSSLQILVELDTHITAFGSNPFMSLKPEQVYSSPNKQPVYCSAYYIMFLGSSCQLDNRQLEEKVDGGI
;
A
#
# COMPACT_ATOMS: atom_id res chain seq x y z
N MET A 1 14.09 -13.19 -1.08
CA MET A 1 13.25 -14.37 -0.78
C MET A 1 12.32 -14.03 0.37
N ALA A 2 11.03 -13.79 0.13
CA ALA A 2 10.05 -13.98 1.21
C ALA A 2 9.91 -15.52 1.38
N PRO A 3 10.22 -16.10 2.54
CA PRO A 3 10.06 -17.54 2.74
C PRO A 3 8.56 -17.85 2.66
N ARG A 4 8.15 -18.66 1.68
CA ARG A 4 6.79 -19.22 1.65
C ARG A 4 6.52 -19.87 3.01
N SER A 5 5.53 -19.37 3.75
CA SER A 5 5.12 -19.95 5.01
C SER A 5 4.86 -21.44 4.78
N ARG A 6 5.67 -22.30 5.41
CA ARG A 6 5.39 -23.74 5.44
C ARG A 6 4.05 -23.87 6.14
N ARG A 7 2.95 -24.02 5.38
CA ARG A 7 1.64 -24.44 5.90
C ARG A 7 1.91 -25.63 6.82
N ARG A 8 1.81 -25.40 8.14
CA ARG A 8 1.86 -26.47 9.14
C ARG A 8 0.76 -27.44 8.77
N ARG A 9 1.15 -28.60 8.23
CA ARG A 9 0.23 -29.73 8.02
C ARG A 9 -0.23 -30.18 9.40
N HIS A 10 -1.35 -29.65 9.87
CA HIS A 10 -2.07 -30.20 11.01
C HIS A 10 -2.53 -31.60 10.60
N LYS A 11 -1.87 -32.63 11.14
CA LYS A 11 -2.38 -34.01 11.12
C LYS A 11 -3.69 -34.03 11.92
N LYS A 12 -4.84 -33.96 11.25
CA LYS A 12 -6.13 -34.32 11.86
C LYS A 12 -6.27 -35.85 11.87
N PRO A 13 -6.83 -36.44 12.94
CA PRO A 13 -6.90 -37.89 13.13
C PRO A 13 -7.99 -38.54 12.26
N PRO A 14 -7.93 -39.86 12.05
CA PRO A 14 -8.78 -40.55 11.09
C PRO A 14 -10.18 -40.77 11.67
N SER A 15 -11.21 -40.33 10.93
CA SER A 15 -12.59 -40.75 11.14
C SER A 15 -13.21 -41.07 9.78
N SER A 16 -13.66 -42.32 9.69
CA SER A 16 -14.33 -42.99 8.60
C SER A 16 -15.71 -42.41 8.28
N VAL A 17 -15.98 -42.02 7.02
CA VAL A 17 -17.29 -42.19 6.37
C VAL A 17 -17.09 -42.37 4.86
N ALA A 18 -17.81 -43.34 4.31
CA ALA A 18 -17.84 -43.82 2.93
C ALA A 18 -18.49 -42.82 1.93
N PRO A 19 -18.46 -43.08 0.61
CA PRO A 19 -18.30 -42.05 -0.42
C PRO A 19 -19.61 -41.44 -0.90
N ILE A 20 -19.61 -40.13 -1.15
CA ILE A 20 -20.65 -39.46 -1.92
C ILE A 20 -20.17 -39.26 -3.36
N ILE A 21 -21.05 -39.67 -4.26
CA ILE A 21 -20.96 -39.81 -5.71
C ILE A 21 -20.52 -38.50 -6.38
N MET A 22 -19.48 -38.60 -7.22
CA MET A 22 -19.00 -37.51 -8.09
C MET A 22 -19.96 -37.33 -9.27
N ALA A 23 -20.64 -36.19 -9.33
CA ALA A 23 -21.29 -35.70 -10.55
C ALA A 23 -20.35 -34.74 -11.30
N PRO A 24 -20.45 -34.64 -12.64
CA PRO A 24 -19.28 -34.56 -13.49
C PRO A 24 -18.75 -33.13 -13.67
N THR A 25 -17.42 -33.06 -13.79
CA THR A 25 -16.62 -31.90 -14.19
C THR A 25 -17.16 -31.24 -15.45
N THR A 26 -17.82 -30.10 -15.29
CA THR A 26 -18.00 -29.14 -16.38
C THR A 26 -16.62 -28.67 -16.82
N ILE A 27 -16.22 -29.07 -18.02
CA ILE A 27 -15.04 -28.54 -18.70
C ILE A 27 -15.36 -27.08 -19.01
N VAL A 28 -14.90 -26.17 -18.15
CA VAL A 28 -14.89 -24.75 -18.43
C VAL A 28 -13.73 -24.51 -19.38
N THR A 29 -14.04 -24.42 -20.66
CA THR A 29 -13.13 -23.89 -21.68
C THR A 29 -12.76 -22.46 -21.27
N PRO A 30 -11.47 -22.09 -21.16
CA PRO A 30 -11.10 -20.72 -20.82
C PRO A 30 -11.50 -19.80 -21.97
N VAL A 31 -12.42 -18.87 -21.70
CA VAL A 31 -12.69 -17.75 -22.61
C VAL A 31 -11.37 -16.98 -22.78
N PRO A 32 -10.87 -16.77 -24.01
CA PRO A 32 -9.74 -15.88 -24.23
C PRO A 32 -10.25 -14.46 -23.97
N LEU A 33 -9.95 -13.93 -22.78
CA LEU A 33 -10.03 -12.50 -22.52
C LEU A 33 -8.99 -11.86 -23.45
N THR A 34 -9.42 -11.35 -24.61
CA THR A 34 -8.63 -10.35 -25.35
C THR A 34 -8.50 -9.16 -24.40
N PRO A 35 -7.32 -8.89 -23.82
CA PRO A 35 -7.20 -7.76 -22.91
C PRO A 35 -7.42 -6.52 -23.76
N SER A 36 -8.38 -5.69 -23.38
CA SER A 36 -8.23 -4.25 -23.56
C SER A 36 -6.79 -3.90 -23.17
N LYS A 37 -6.11 -3.05 -23.95
CA LYS A 37 -4.72 -2.66 -23.64
C LYS A 37 -4.67 -2.33 -22.14
N PRO A 38 -3.81 -3.01 -21.35
CA PRO A 38 -3.80 -2.78 -19.91
C PRO A 38 -3.58 -1.28 -19.69
N GLY A 39 -4.44 -0.67 -18.88
CA GLY A 39 -4.30 0.75 -18.55
C GLY A 39 -2.92 1.06 -17.96
N PRO A 40 -2.55 2.35 -17.90
CA PRO A 40 -1.24 2.76 -17.40
C PRO A 40 -1.02 2.27 -15.96
N SER A 41 0.14 1.68 -15.74
CA SER A 41 0.60 1.19 -14.44
C SER A 41 1.35 2.30 -13.71
N ILE A 42 0.85 2.71 -12.54
CA ILE A 42 1.49 3.72 -11.69
C ILE A 42 2.91 3.29 -11.27
N ASP A 43 3.10 2.01 -10.96
CA ASP A 43 4.39 1.44 -10.58
C ASP A 43 5.39 1.49 -11.75
N THR A 44 4.91 1.23 -12.96
CA THR A 44 5.72 1.29 -14.19
C THR A 44 6.14 2.72 -14.52
N LEU A 45 5.19 3.66 -14.48
CA LEU A 45 5.49 5.08 -14.67
C LEU A 45 6.45 5.59 -13.60
N GLY A 46 6.21 5.23 -12.34
CA GLY A 46 7.08 5.57 -11.22
C GLY A 46 8.50 5.04 -11.39
N PHE A 47 8.65 3.79 -11.82
CA PHE A 47 9.96 3.18 -12.06
C PHE A 47 10.77 3.91 -13.14
N PHE A 48 10.14 4.24 -14.27
CA PHE A 48 10.84 4.95 -15.35
C PHE A 48 11.10 6.43 -15.04
N SER A 49 10.26 7.09 -14.24
CA SER A 49 10.48 8.49 -13.78
C SER A 49 11.74 8.66 -12.91
N LEU A 50 12.34 7.55 -12.44
CA LEU A 50 13.61 7.58 -11.72
C LEU A 50 14.74 8.16 -12.58
N ASP A 51 14.74 7.86 -13.88
CA ASP A 51 15.78 8.29 -14.81
C ASP A 51 15.75 9.80 -15.10
N ASP A 52 14.57 10.43 -15.01
CA ASP A 52 14.40 11.87 -15.18
C ASP A 52 15.23 12.69 -14.17
N ASN A 53 15.41 12.12 -12.97
CA ASN A 53 16.16 12.74 -11.89
C ASN A 53 17.59 12.20 -11.76
N VAL A 54 17.80 10.92 -12.09
CA VAL A 54 19.10 10.24 -12.04
C VAL A 54 19.26 9.36 -13.28
N PRO A 55 19.85 9.90 -14.36
CA PRO A 55 19.97 9.16 -15.61
C PRO A 55 20.69 7.81 -15.44
N GLY A 56 20.01 6.73 -15.84
CA GLY A 56 20.50 5.35 -15.77
C GLY A 56 20.24 4.64 -14.43
N LEU A 57 19.50 5.26 -13.51
CA LEU A 57 19.16 4.67 -12.22
C LEU A 57 18.29 3.42 -12.37
N SER A 58 17.33 3.42 -13.30
CA SER A 58 16.48 2.24 -13.53
C SER A 58 17.31 1.01 -13.93
N GLN A 59 18.27 1.20 -14.85
CA GLN A 59 19.18 0.15 -15.31
C GLN A 59 20.11 -0.32 -14.19
N LEU A 60 20.62 0.61 -13.37
CA LEU A 60 21.40 0.26 -12.18
C LEU A 60 20.57 -0.62 -11.23
N ILE A 61 19.31 -0.26 -10.96
CA ILE A 61 18.43 -1.03 -10.09
C ILE A 61 18.26 -2.45 -10.63
N LEU A 62 17.88 -2.60 -11.90
CA LEU A 62 17.70 -3.91 -12.54
C LEU A 62 18.99 -4.74 -12.48
N GLN A 63 20.13 -4.15 -12.84
CA GLN A 63 21.43 -4.81 -12.78
C GLN A 63 21.75 -5.31 -11.37
N LYS A 64 21.51 -4.49 -10.35
CA LYS A 64 21.80 -4.86 -8.95
C LYS A 64 20.85 -5.95 -8.43
N LEU A 65 19.62 -5.99 -8.91
CA LEU A 65 18.63 -7.03 -8.62
C LEU A 65 18.78 -8.30 -9.48
N ASN A 66 19.83 -8.41 -10.31
CA ASN A 66 20.07 -9.52 -11.25
C ASN A 66 18.91 -9.69 -12.25
N MET A 67 18.40 -8.58 -12.79
CA MET A 67 17.34 -8.53 -13.80
C MET A 67 17.84 -7.78 -15.04
N LYS A 68 17.36 -8.18 -16.21
CA LYS A 68 17.75 -7.59 -17.51
C LYS A 68 16.79 -6.52 -17.99
N SER A 69 15.53 -6.59 -17.59
CA SER A 69 14.50 -5.67 -18.03
C SER A 69 13.43 -5.47 -16.95
N TYR A 70 12.62 -4.42 -17.12
CA TYR A 70 11.51 -4.17 -16.22
C TYR A 70 10.42 -5.25 -16.33
N GLU A 71 10.27 -5.91 -17.49
CA GLU A 71 9.34 -7.02 -17.66
C GLU A 71 9.74 -8.23 -16.82
N GLU A 72 11.04 -8.52 -16.69
CA GLU A 72 11.52 -9.57 -15.77
C GLU A 72 11.22 -9.20 -14.31
N TYR A 73 11.40 -7.92 -13.93
CA TYR A 73 11.03 -7.42 -12.60
C TYR A 73 9.53 -7.60 -12.35
N LYS A 74 8.70 -7.11 -13.27
CA LYS A 74 7.25 -7.17 -13.20
C LYS A 74 6.75 -8.60 -13.12
N LEU A 75 7.32 -9.53 -13.89
CA LEU A 75 6.97 -10.95 -13.85
C LEU A 75 7.15 -11.54 -12.44
N VAL A 76 8.25 -11.20 -11.75
CA VAL A 76 8.53 -11.68 -10.39
C VAL A 76 7.56 -11.08 -9.38
N VAL A 77 7.30 -9.78 -9.47
CA VAL A 77 6.41 -9.07 -8.53
C VAL A 77 4.94 -9.46 -8.75
N ASP A 78 4.54 -9.75 -9.99
CA ASP A 78 3.22 -10.34 -10.30
C ASP A 78 3.05 -11.75 -9.68
N GLY A 79 4.12 -12.39 -9.18
CA GLY A 79 4.11 -13.74 -8.61
C GLY A 79 4.43 -14.86 -9.61
N GLY A 80 4.90 -14.49 -10.80
CA GLY A 80 5.36 -15.43 -11.83
C GLY A 80 6.63 -16.18 -11.45
N THR A 81 7.01 -17.14 -12.29
CA THR A 81 8.26 -17.89 -12.12
C THR A 81 9.45 -16.98 -12.41
N PRO A 82 10.39 -16.80 -11.47
CA PRO A 82 11.56 -15.97 -11.73
C PRO A 82 12.45 -16.52 -12.85
N VAL A 83 13.13 -15.62 -13.56
CA VAL A 83 14.12 -15.97 -14.58
C VAL A 83 15.34 -16.69 -13.99
N SER A 84 16.07 -17.43 -14.82
CA SER A 84 17.30 -18.11 -14.41
C SER A 84 18.35 -17.10 -13.93
N GLY A 85 18.84 -17.29 -12.70
CA GLY A 85 19.78 -16.38 -12.05
C GLY A 85 19.14 -15.31 -11.15
N PHE A 86 17.80 -15.23 -11.09
CA PHE A 86 17.14 -14.38 -10.10
C PHE A 86 17.42 -14.84 -8.67
N GLY A 87 17.56 -13.87 -7.77
CA GLY A 87 17.85 -14.08 -6.36
C GLY A 87 19.29 -13.75 -5.98
N PHE A 88 19.61 -14.01 -4.71
CA PHE A 88 20.91 -13.72 -4.10
C PHE A 88 21.43 -14.98 -3.41
N ARG A 89 22.76 -15.17 -3.36
CA ARG A 89 23.34 -16.39 -2.78
C ARG A 89 23.20 -16.45 -1.26
N CYS A 90 23.21 -15.29 -0.62
CA CYS A 90 23.04 -15.16 0.82
C CYS A 90 22.37 -13.82 1.19
N PRO A 91 21.82 -13.68 2.41
CA PRO A 91 21.25 -12.42 2.87
C PRO A 91 22.24 -11.24 2.83
N GLN A 92 23.53 -11.48 3.10
CA GLN A 92 24.57 -10.45 3.02
C GLN A 92 24.65 -9.85 1.61
N GLU A 93 24.67 -10.71 0.58
CA GLU A 93 24.68 -10.27 -0.82
C GLU A 93 23.40 -9.51 -1.15
N MET A 94 22.23 -9.99 -0.70
CA MET A 94 20.96 -9.30 -0.90
C MET A 94 20.99 -7.87 -0.34
N PHE A 95 21.35 -7.69 0.93
CA PHE A 95 21.39 -6.35 1.54
C PHE A 95 22.41 -5.44 0.87
N GLN A 96 23.57 -5.95 0.48
CA GLN A 96 24.57 -5.17 -0.26
C GLN A 96 24.03 -4.74 -1.63
N ARG A 97 23.38 -5.65 -2.36
CA ARG A 97 22.79 -5.35 -3.67
C ARG A 97 21.64 -4.36 -3.56
N MET A 98 20.78 -4.51 -2.54
CA MET A 98 19.73 -3.54 -2.24
C MET A 98 20.32 -2.19 -1.83
N GLU A 99 21.43 -2.13 -1.11
CA GLU A 99 22.10 -0.87 -0.80
C GLU A 99 22.64 -0.18 -2.05
N ASP A 100 23.21 -0.95 -2.96
CA ASP A 100 23.78 -0.45 -4.21
C ASP A 100 22.73 0.17 -5.16
N THR A 101 21.44 -0.18 -5.04
CA THR A 101 20.39 0.33 -5.93
C THR A 101 20.11 1.83 -5.75
N PHE A 102 20.41 2.39 -4.58
CA PHE A 102 20.26 3.82 -4.28
C PHE A 102 21.62 4.51 -4.05
N ARG A 103 22.71 3.88 -4.49
CA ARG A 103 24.07 4.40 -4.31
C ARG A 103 24.48 5.29 -5.48
N PHE A 104 24.04 6.55 -5.46
CA PHE A 104 24.44 7.60 -6.40
C PHE A 104 24.70 8.93 -5.67
N CYS A 105 25.34 9.91 -6.33
CA CYS A 105 25.57 11.21 -5.70
C CYS A 105 24.27 12.01 -5.59
N ALA A 106 23.83 12.33 -4.37
CA ALA A 106 22.59 13.08 -4.14
C ALA A 106 22.61 14.50 -4.72
N HIS A 107 23.79 15.09 -4.91
CA HIS A 107 23.95 16.43 -5.48
C HIS A 107 24.02 16.41 -7.02
N CYS A 108 25.06 15.80 -7.60
CA CYS A 108 25.32 15.82 -9.04
C CYS A 108 24.71 14.65 -9.81
N ARG A 109 24.00 13.74 -9.14
CA ARG A 109 23.29 12.59 -9.74
C ARG A 109 24.20 11.54 -10.41
N ALA A 110 25.52 11.66 -10.25
CA ALA A 110 26.48 10.70 -10.79
C ALA A 110 26.30 9.30 -10.17
N LEU A 111 26.13 8.31 -11.05
CA LEU A 111 26.18 6.88 -10.73
C LEU A 111 27.62 6.39 -10.51
N PRO A 112 27.84 5.24 -9.84
CA PRO A 112 29.17 4.69 -9.62
C PRO A 112 29.99 4.50 -10.91
N SER A 113 29.35 4.09 -12.01
CA SER A 113 29.98 3.87 -13.32
C SER A 113 30.41 5.16 -14.02
N GLY A 114 29.82 6.31 -13.66
CA GLY A 114 30.16 7.61 -14.22
C GLY A 114 31.24 8.37 -13.43
N LEU A 115 31.82 7.76 -12.39
CA LEU A 115 32.89 8.36 -11.60
C LEU A 115 34.26 7.96 -12.15
N SER A 116 35.21 8.89 -12.08
CA SER A 116 36.63 8.59 -12.30
C SER A 116 37.16 7.61 -11.26
N ASP A 117 38.14 6.78 -11.60
CA ASP A 117 38.72 5.74 -10.73
C ASP A 117 39.17 6.23 -9.32
N SER A 118 39.50 7.51 -9.19
CA SER A 118 39.90 8.13 -7.92
C SER A 118 38.73 8.50 -6.98
N LYS A 119 37.48 8.47 -7.46
CA LYS A 119 36.29 8.90 -6.70
C LYS A 119 35.46 7.70 -6.28
N VAL A 120 35.08 7.70 -5.00
CA VAL A 120 34.18 6.69 -4.42
C VAL A 120 33.01 7.37 -3.75
N LEU A 121 31.79 6.87 -3.98
CA LEU A 121 30.59 7.33 -3.29
C LEU A 121 30.66 7.00 -1.80
N ARG A 122 30.60 8.04 -0.97
CA ARG A 122 30.58 7.96 0.49
C ARG A 122 29.24 8.44 1.01
N HIS A 123 28.70 7.72 1.99
CA HIS A 123 27.44 8.10 2.61
C HIS A 123 27.63 9.22 3.64
N CYS A 124 26.57 9.99 3.90
CA CYS A 124 26.53 10.90 5.04
C CYS A 124 26.72 10.11 6.34
N LYS A 125 27.74 10.46 7.15
CA LYS A 125 28.07 9.74 8.39
C LYS A 125 26.95 9.72 9.42
N ARG A 126 26.02 10.69 9.37
CA ARG A 126 24.90 10.83 10.31
C ARG A 126 23.72 9.94 9.95
N CYS A 127 23.14 10.09 8.76
CA CYS A 127 21.97 9.31 8.35
C CYS A 127 22.30 7.96 7.71
N ARG A 128 23.50 7.83 7.11
CA ARG A 128 23.94 6.66 6.33
C ARG A 128 22.96 6.23 5.22
N ASN A 129 22.18 7.18 4.72
CA ASN A 129 21.15 6.95 3.72
C ASN A 129 21.47 7.59 2.36
N VAL A 130 22.06 8.79 2.35
CA VAL A 130 22.44 9.51 1.10
C VAL A 130 23.94 9.42 0.84
N TYR A 131 24.34 9.42 -0.43
CA TYR A 131 25.73 9.30 -0.87
C TYR A 131 26.18 10.53 -1.65
N TYR A 132 27.48 10.81 -1.59
CA TYR A 132 28.14 11.90 -2.29
C TYR A 132 29.44 11.40 -2.93
N CYS A 133 29.77 11.91 -4.13
CA CYS A 133 31.01 11.56 -4.84
C CYS A 133 32.25 12.30 -4.32
N GLY A 134 32.08 13.21 -3.34
CA GLY A 134 33.16 13.95 -2.71
C GLY A 134 32.64 15.00 -1.72
N PRO A 135 33.55 15.61 -0.94
CA PRO A 135 33.20 16.62 0.07
C PRO A 135 32.56 17.87 -0.55
N GLU A 136 32.92 18.24 -1.78
CA GLU A 136 32.38 19.43 -2.44
C GLU A 136 30.88 19.27 -2.74
N CYS A 137 30.47 18.14 -3.33
CA CYS A 137 29.05 17.82 -3.52
C CYS A 137 28.29 17.76 -2.20
N GLN A 138 28.91 17.21 -1.14
CA GLN A 138 28.29 17.14 0.19
C GLN A 138 28.09 18.53 0.82
N LYS A 139 29.07 19.43 0.70
CA LYS A 139 28.99 20.81 1.20
C LYS A 139 27.95 21.62 0.45
N SER A 140 27.95 21.54 -0.88
CA SER A 140 26.98 22.26 -1.73
C SER A 140 25.54 21.86 -1.43
N ASP A 141 25.31 20.57 -1.17
CA ASP A 141 23.99 20.02 -0.91
C ASP A 141 23.55 20.08 0.57
N TRP A 142 24.47 20.43 1.47
CA TRP A 142 24.22 20.49 2.92
C TRP A 142 23.00 21.35 3.32
N PRO A 143 22.72 22.52 2.72
CA PRO A 143 21.53 23.30 3.08
C PRO A 143 20.20 22.58 2.86
N ALA A 144 20.12 21.75 1.82
CA ALA A 144 18.97 20.88 1.58
C ALA A 144 19.01 19.66 2.50
N HIS A 145 20.13 18.95 2.52
CA HIS A 145 20.27 17.70 3.27
C HIS A 145 20.07 17.86 4.79
N ARG A 146 20.56 18.95 5.40
CA ARG A 146 20.47 19.15 6.86
C ARG A 146 19.04 19.14 7.38
N ARG A 147 18.07 19.54 6.56
CA ARG A 147 16.65 19.60 6.92
C ARG A 147 16.03 18.21 7.06
N VAL A 148 16.51 17.25 6.29
CA VAL A 148 15.94 15.89 6.23
C VAL A 148 16.87 14.83 6.81
N CYS A 149 18.13 15.15 7.12
CA CYS A 149 19.15 14.21 7.57
C CYS A 149 18.69 13.34 8.76
N GLN A 150 17.95 13.91 9.70
CA GLN A 150 17.43 13.18 10.86
C GLN A 150 16.35 12.16 10.46
N GLU A 151 15.36 12.56 9.66
CA GLU A 151 14.31 11.66 9.18
C GLU A 151 14.90 10.57 8.28
N LEU A 152 15.87 10.90 7.42
CA LEU A 152 16.56 9.92 6.58
C LEU A 152 17.36 8.88 7.39
N ARG A 153 17.72 9.17 8.64
CA ARG A 153 18.30 8.15 9.54
C ARG A 153 17.24 7.11 9.91
N LEU A 154 15.98 7.53 10.10
CA LEU A 154 14.87 6.62 10.37
C LEU A 154 14.59 5.76 9.15
N VAL A 155 14.48 6.37 7.96
CA VAL A 155 14.32 5.67 6.66
C VAL A 155 15.36 4.55 6.50
N ALA A 156 16.63 4.83 6.79
CA ALA A 156 17.70 3.86 6.66
C ALA A 156 17.56 2.65 7.59
N VAL A 157 17.00 2.83 8.79
CA VAL A 157 16.74 1.75 9.75
C VAL A 157 15.46 1.01 9.37
N ASP A 158 14.39 1.74 9.06
CA ASP A 158 13.07 1.18 8.74
C ASP A 158 13.12 0.25 7.53
N ARG A 159 13.81 0.66 6.45
CA ARG A 159 14.01 -0.19 5.27
C ARG A 159 14.67 -1.53 5.58
N LEU A 160 15.55 -1.58 6.59
CA LEU A 160 16.19 -2.83 7.00
C LEU A 160 15.26 -3.66 7.89
N MET A 161 14.59 -3.01 8.84
CA MET A 161 13.67 -3.66 9.78
C MET A 161 12.41 -4.20 9.09
N GLU A 162 11.99 -3.60 7.97
CA GLU A 162 10.90 -4.08 7.11
C GLU A 162 11.11 -5.52 6.63
N TRP A 163 12.36 -5.97 6.54
CA TRP A 163 12.69 -7.38 6.26
C TRP A 163 12.01 -8.37 7.22
N LEU A 164 11.78 -7.97 8.48
CA LEU A 164 11.12 -8.80 9.50
C LEU A 164 9.63 -9.00 9.19
N LEU A 165 8.97 -8.02 8.56
CA LEU A 165 7.60 -8.18 8.07
C LEU A 165 7.57 -9.17 6.91
N VAL A 166 8.49 -9.01 5.95
CA VAL A 166 8.60 -9.84 4.74
C VAL A 166 8.87 -11.31 5.08
N THR A 167 9.68 -11.56 6.11
CA THR A 167 10.03 -12.92 6.58
C THR A 167 8.98 -13.52 7.52
N GLY A 168 8.06 -12.71 8.05
CA GLY A 168 7.09 -13.12 9.07
C GLY A 168 7.68 -13.26 10.47
N ASP A 169 8.92 -12.80 10.69
CA ASP A 169 9.56 -12.75 12.01
C ASP A 169 8.97 -11.62 12.87
N PHE A 170 8.37 -10.61 12.24
CA PHE A 170 7.53 -9.64 12.91
C PHE A 170 6.07 -9.82 12.48
N VAL A 171 5.24 -10.26 13.43
CA VAL A 171 3.80 -10.39 13.28
C VAL A 171 3.14 -9.28 14.08
N LEU A 172 2.16 -8.62 13.48
CA LEU A 172 1.43 -7.54 14.13
C LEU A 172 0.60 -8.09 15.29
N PRO A 173 0.58 -7.43 16.46
CA PRO A 173 -0.35 -7.75 17.53
C PRO A 173 -1.79 -7.62 17.03
N SER A 174 -2.56 -8.68 17.15
CA SER A 174 -3.97 -8.74 16.72
C SER A 174 -4.87 -9.07 17.92
N GLY A 175 -6.17 -8.77 17.78
CA GLY A 175 -7.19 -8.98 18.80
C GLY A 175 -8.11 -7.78 18.98
N PRO A 176 -9.32 -8.01 19.50
CA PRO A 176 -10.34 -6.97 19.67
C PRO A 176 -9.84 -5.85 20.57
N TRP A 177 -10.35 -4.65 20.32
CA TRP A 177 -9.99 -3.47 21.09
C TRP A 177 -10.56 -3.56 22.51
N PRO A 178 -9.73 -3.38 23.56
CA PRO A 178 -10.22 -3.31 24.93
C PRO A 178 -11.00 -2.02 25.22
N TRP A 179 -10.88 -1.01 24.35
CA TRP A 179 -11.57 0.27 24.44
C TRP A 179 -12.75 0.32 23.48
N PRO A 180 -13.77 1.16 23.77
CA PRO A 180 -14.80 1.49 22.79
C PRO A 180 -14.16 2.06 21.50
N PRO A 181 -14.63 1.69 20.30
CA PRO A 181 -14.07 2.20 19.05
C PRO A 181 -14.06 3.72 18.91
N GLU A 182 -14.97 4.40 19.60
CA GLU A 182 -15.09 5.87 19.62
C GLU A 182 -13.99 6.52 20.49
N ALA A 183 -13.31 5.77 21.34
CA ALA A 183 -12.17 6.27 22.13
C ALA A 183 -10.85 6.24 21.36
N VAL A 184 -10.78 5.51 20.23
CA VAL A 184 -9.60 5.39 19.39
C VAL A 184 -9.80 6.23 18.13
N GLN A 185 -9.15 7.38 18.09
CA GLN A 185 -9.31 8.38 17.02
C GLN A 185 -8.04 8.60 16.21
N ASP A 186 -6.88 8.18 16.72
CA ASP A 186 -5.56 8.45 16.18
C ASP A 186 -4.52 7.44 16.70
N TRP A 187 -3.26 7.58 16.31
CA TRP A 187 -2.18 6.72 16.79
C TRP A 187 -1.90 6.84 18.28
N ASP A 188 -2.06 8.01 18.89
CA ASP A 188 -1.77 8.20 20.33
C ASP A 188 -2.76 7.38 21.17
N SER A 189 -4.05 7.46 20.84
CA SER A 189 -5.10 6.63 21.45
C SER A 189 -4.92 5.14 21.12
N TRP A 190 -4.52 4.78 19.89
CA TRP A 190 -4.27 3.38 19.51
C TRP A 190 -3.09 2.76 20.27
N PHE A 191 -1.96 3.46 20.36
CA PHE A 191 -0.79 3.00 21.11
C PHE A 191 -1.09 2.92 22.60
N SER A 192 -1.83 3.89 23.15
CA SER A 192 -2.27 3.86 24.55
C SER A 192 -3.18 2.67 24.85
N MET A 193 -4.11 2.37 23.93
CA MET A 193 -5.02 1.23 24.04
C MET A 193 -4.27 -0.10 24.06
N LYS A 194 -3.29 -0.30 23.16
CA LYS A 194 -2.52 -1.55 23.13
C LYS A 194 -1.51 -1.63 24.29
N GLY A 195 -0.98 -0.48 24.73
CA GLY A 195 -0.21 -0.30 25.96
C GLY A 195 0.95 -1.30 26.13
N LEU A 196 1.11 -1.80 27.36
CA LEU A 196 2.20 -2.70 27.75
C LEU A 196 2.27 -4.00 26.95
N HIS A 197 1.14 -4.48 26.42
CA HIS A 197 1.11 -5.69 25.61
C HIS A 197 1.83 -5.49 24.27
N LEU A 198 1.71 -4.31 23.69
CA LEU A 198 2.47 -3.96 22.49
C LEU A 198 3.96 -3.88 22.81
N ASP A 199 4.35 -3.14 23.84
CA ASP A 199 5.77 -2.96 24.19
C ASP A 199 6.47 -4.30 24.47
N ALA A 200 5.84 -5.21 25.23
CA ALA A 200 6.36 -6.56 25.45
C ALA A 200 6.54 -7.35 24.14
N THR A 201 5.61 -7.20 23.20
CA THR A 201 5.69 -7.85 21.88
C THR A 201 6.85 -7.30 21.07
N LEU A 202 7.04 -5.97 21.07
CA LEU A 202 8.13 -5.32 20.37
C LEU A 202 9.49 -5.74 20.95
N ASP A 203 9.62 -5.74 22.27
CA ASP A 203 10.85 -6.12 22.96
C ASP A 203 11.23 -7.59 22.67
N ALA A 204 10.24 -8.48 22.61
CA ALA A 204 10.45 -9.87 22.21
C ALA A 204 11.02 -10.00 20.79
N VAL A 205 10.54 -9.19 19.84
CA VAL A 205 11.10 -9.13 18.47
C VAL A 205 12.53 -8.62 18.51
N LEU A 206 12.84 -7.60 19.30
CA LEU A 206 14.18 -7.01 19.37
C LEU A 206 15.24 -7.97 19.90
N VAL A 207 14.90 -8.89 20.81
CA VAL A 207 15.82 -9.91 21.33
C VAL A 207 15.84 -11.19 20.50
N SER A 208 15.05 -11.26 19.42
CA SER A 208 14.96 -12.44 18.58
C SER A 208 16.25 -12.75 17.80
N HIS A 209 16.37 -14.01 17.39
CA HIS A 209 17.43 -14.45 16.48
C HIS A 209 17.32 -13.79 15.09
N ALA A 210 16.10 -13.43 14.66
CA ALA A 210 15.86 -12.78 13.37
C ALA A 210 16.53 -11.40 13.30
N VAL A 211 16.34 -10.57 14.34
CA VAL A 211 17.00 -9.24 14.43
C VAL A 211 18.52 -9.38 14.48
N THR A 212 19.03 -10.37 15.24
CA THR A 212 20.48 -10.63 15.31
C THR A 212 21.04 -11.01 13.93
N THR A 213 20.36 -11.92 13.22
CA THR A 213 20.74 -12.35 11.87
C THR A 213 20.65 -11.20 10.87
N LEU A 214 19.61 -10.38 10.91
CA LEU A 214 19.43 -9.20 10.06
C LEU A 214 20.66 -8.28 10.14
N TRP A 215 21.04 -7.85 11.34
CA TRP A 215 22.16 -6.92 11.50
C TRP A 215 23.52 -7.56 11.18
N ALA A 216 23.70 -8.85 11.46
CA ALA A 216 24.87 -9.60 11.01
C ALA A 216 24.96 -9.68 9.48
N SER A 217 23.83 -9.78 8.79
CA SER A 217 23.78 -9.79 7.32
C SER A 217 24.00 -8.43 6.69
N VAL A 218 23.50 -7.36 7.33
CA VAL A 218 23.71 -5.98 6.88
C VAL A 218 25.17 -5.54 7.05
N GLY A 219 25.89 -6.09 8.03
CA GLY A 219 27.30 -5.74 8.27
C GLY A 219 27.50 -4.34 8.85
N ARG A 220 26.46 -3.74 9.43
CA ARG A 220 26.51 -2.43 10.11
C ARG A 220 26.32 -2.62 11.62
N PRO A 221 26.86 -1.71 12.46
CA PRO A 221 26.56 -1.72 13.89
C PRO A 221 25.06 -1.63 14.13
N ARG A 222 24.55 -2.51 15.00
CA ARG A 222 23.16 -2.52 15.44
C ARG A 222 22.84 -1.19 16.15
N PRO A 223 21.77 -0.46 15.74
CA PRO A 223 21.29 0.72 16.46
C PRO A 223 20.85 0.42 17.89
N ASP A 224 20.75 1.48 18.70
CA ASP A 224 20.25 1.38 20.08
C ASP A 224 18.84 0.78 20.13
N PRO A 225 18.48 0.05 21.20
CA PRO A 225 17.17 -0.59 21.34
C PRO A 225 15.98 0.35 21.09
N ASP A 226 16.02 1.59 21.60
CA ASP A 226 14.94 2.57 21.43
C ASP A 226 14.72 2.95 19.95
N VAL A 227 15.81 3.04 19.16
CA VAL A 227 15.73 3.34 17.73
C VAL A 227 15.05 2.19 16.98
N LEU A 228 15.36 0.95 17.36
CA LEU A 228 14.77 -0.25 16.77
C LEU A 228 13.32 -0.43 17.20
N GLN A 229 12.98 -0.17 18.46
CA GLN A 229 11.61 -0.23 18.94
C GLN A 229 10.74 0.82 18.22
N GLY A 230 11.25 2.05 18.08
CA GLY A 230 10.59 3.10 17.29
C GLY A 230 10.42 2.72 15.82
N SER A 231 11.37 1.98 15.23
CA SER A 231 11.24 1.44 13.87
C SER A 231 10.10 0.44 13.76
N LEU A 232 9.99 -0.51 14.70
CA LEU A 232 8.87 -1.45 14.73
C LEU A 232 7.51 -0.74 14.89
N LYS A 233 7.42 0.31 15.72
CA LYS A 233 6.21 1.15 15.83
C LYS A 233 5.84 1.83 14.51
N ARG A 234 6.81 2.40 13.79
CA ARG A 234 6.56 3.00 12.46
C ARG A 234 6.11 1.95 11.44
N LEU A 235 6.75 0.78 11.41
CA LEU A 235 6.36 -0.33 10.54
C LEU A 235 4.95 -0.84 10.84
N LEU A 236 4.54 -0.87 12.11
CA LEU A 236 3.15 -1.17 12.49
C LEU A 236 2.16 -0.18 11.90
N THR A 237 2.44 1.12 12.04
CA THR A 237 1.55 2.16 11.50
C THR A 237 1.45 2.09 9.98
N ASP A 238 2.52 1.67 9.30
CA ASP A 238 2.54 1.55 7.85
C ASP A 238 1.61 0.46 7.32
N VAL A 239 1.61 -0.70 8.00
CA VAL A 239 0.74 -1.83 7.65
C VAL A 239 -0.72 -1.53 8.05
N LEU A 240 -0.94 -0.95 9.23
CA LEU A 240 -2.27 -0.71 9.79
C LEU A 240 -2.95 0.56 9.25
N SER A 241 -2.21 1.49 8.64
CA SER A 241 -2.76 2.72 8.06
C SER A 241 -3.91 2.43 7.10
N ARG A 242 -3.77 1.44 6.21
CA ARG A 242 -4.80 1.08 5.21
C ARG A 242 -6.12 0.61 5.85
N PRO A 243 -6.16 -0.48 6.65
CA PRO A 243 -7.41 -0.94 7.26
C PRO A 243 -8.04 0.10 8.19
N LEU A 244 -7.25 0.85 8.96
CA LEU A 244 -7.78 1.90 9.84
C LEU A 244 -8.35 3.09 9.05
N THR A 245 -7.74 3.43 7.92
CA THR A 245 -8.25 4.48 7.02
C THR A 245 -9.56 4.05 6.35
N LEU A 246 -9.72 2.77 5.98
CA LEU A 246 -11.03 2.26 5.55
C LEU A 246 -12.08 2.42 6.64
N GLY A 247 -11.75 2.08 7.88
CA GLY A 247 -12.68 2.22 9.00
C GLY A 247 -13.02 3.68 9.31
N LEU A 248 -12.07 4.61 9.16
CA LEU A 248 -12.33 6.05 9.19
C LEU A 248 -13.38 6.44 8.13
N GLY A 249 -13.22 5.96 6.89
CA GLY A 249 -14.18 6.18 5.81
C GLY A 249 -15.58 5.65 6.12
N LEU A 250 -15.68 4.40 6.55
CA LEU A 250 -16.95 3.77 6.92
C LEU A 250 -17.68 4.55 8.02
N ARG A 251 -16.95 4.99 9.06
CA ARG A 251 -17.49 5.78 10.17
C ARG A 251 -17.93 7.17 9.72
N ALA A 252 -17.06 7.90 9.01
CA ALA A 252 -17.32 9.28 8.61
C ALA A 252 -18.48 9.41 7.61
N LEU A 253 -18.69 8.40 6.75
CA LEU A 253 -19.76 8.35 5.77
C LEU A 253 -21.04 7.66 6.30
N GLY A 254 -21.06 7.22 7.56
CA GLY A 254 -22.23 6.65 8.21
C GLY A 254 -22.68 5.31 7.63
N ILE A 255 -21.75 4.48 7.15
CA ILE A 255 -22.06 3.21 6.49
C ILE A 255 -22.42 2.15 7.53
N ASP A 256 -23.61 1.56 7.40
CA ASP A 256 -24.11 0.54 8.32
C ASP A 256 -23.48 -0.84 8.05
N VAL A 257 -22.43 -1.15 8.81
CA VAL A 257 -21.73 -2.44 8.80
C VAL A 257 -22.47 -3.58 9.51
N ARG A 258 -23.64 -3.29 10.11
CA ARG A 258 -24.53 -4.27 10.74
C ARG A 258 -25.72 -4.65 9.85
N ARG A 259 -25.76 -4.14 8.62
CA ARG A 259 -26.77 -4.52 7.63
C ARG A 259 -26.72 -6.02 7.34
N THR A 260 -27.88 -6.63 7.17
CA THR A 260 -28.01 -8.01 6.70
C THR A 260 -27.21 -8.23 5.40
N GLY A 261 -26.38 -9.28 5.38
CA GLY A 261 -25.48 -9.58 4.26
C GLY A 261 -24.10 -8.93 4.35
N GLY A 262 -23.86 -8.07 5.35
CA GLY A 262 -22.59 -7.37 5.57
C GLY A 262 -22.38 -6.17 4.64
N SER A 263 -21.16 -5.64 4.63
CA SER A 263 -20.77 -4.49 3.79
C SER A 263 -19.61 -4.81 2.86
N THR A 264 -19.61 -4.20 1.69
CA THR A 264 -18.58 -4.36 0.66
C THR A 264 -17.81 -3.06 0.46
N VAL A 265 -16.49 -3.14 0.51
CA VAL A 265 -15.56 -2.06 0.21
C VAL A 265 -14.77 -2.43 -1.03
N HIS A 266 -14.72 -1.55 -2.03
CA HIS A 266 -13.84 -1.71 -3.18
C HIS A 266 -12.58 -0.85 -2.99
N VAL A 267 -11.41 -1.46 -2.99
CA VAL A 267 -10.13 -0.75 -3.00
C VAL A 267 -9.67 -0.61 -4.44
N VAL A 268 -9.77 0.60 -4.99
CA VAL A 268 -9.63 0.89 -6.42
C VAL A 268 -8.24 1.46 -6.72
N GLY A 269 -7.66 1.01 -7.83
CA GLY A 269 -6.28 1.33 -8.19
C GLY A 269 -5.25 0.52 -7.40
N ALA A 270 -5.65 -0.61 -6.81
CA ALA A 270 -4.76 -1.46 -6.03
C ALA A 270 -3.58 -1.96 -6.87
N SER A 271 -2.36 -1.89 -6.33
CA SER A 271 -1.15 -2.41 -6.95
C SER A 271 -0.51 -3.52 -6.11
N HIS A 272 0.74 -3.87 -6.41
CA HIS A 272 1.53 -4.80 -5.59
C HIS A 272 1.70 -4.30 -4.16
N VAL A 273 1.64 -2.99 -3.94
CA VAL A 273 1.73 -2.38 -2.61
C VAL A 273 0.59 -2.87 -1.71
N GLU A 274 -0.62 -2.99 -2.23
CA GLU A 274 -1.80 -3.48 -1.49
C GLU A 274 -1.96 -5.01 -1.51
N THR A 275 -1.31 -5.71 -2.45
CA THR A 275 -1.65 -7.12 -2.75
C THR A 275 -0.51 -8.12 -2.58
N PHE A 276 0.77 -7.71 -2.68
CA PHE A 276 1.88 -8.65 -2.81
C PHE A 276 2.20 -9.45 -1.53
N LEU A 277 2.15 -8.82 -0.36
CA LEU A 277 2.46 -9.46 0.93
C LEU A 277 1.26 -9.61 1.86
N THR A 278 0.06 -9.34 1.36
CA THR A 278 -1.16 -9.36 2.16
C THR A 278 -1.48 -10.78 2.64
N ARG A 279 -1.58 -10.95 3.95
CA ARG A 279 -1.85 -12.22 4.65
C ARG A 279 -3.30 -12.27 5.14
N PRO A 280 -3.84 -13.48 5.37
CA PRO A 280 -5.07 -13.62 6.14
C PRO A 280 -4.90 -12.95 7.51
N GLY A 281 -5.77 -11.99 7.81
CA GLY A 281 -5.78 -11.24 9.07
C GLY A 281 -5.13 -9.85 9.04
N ASP A 282 -4.44 -9.45 7.97
CA ASP A 282 -3.83 -8.10 7.90
C ASP A 282 -4.87 -6.97 7.91
N TYR A 283 -6.14 -7.29 7.61
CA TYR A 283 -7.27 -6.36 7.70
C TYR A 283 -8.12 -6.54 8.97
N ASP A 284 -7.83 -7.50 9.86
CA ASP A 284 -8.67 -7.77 11.04
C ASP A 284 -8.88 -6.54 11.92
N GLU A 285 -7.90 -5.63 11.96
CA GLU A 285 -7.99 -4.36 12.68
C GLU A 285 -9.17 -3.50 12.22
N LEU A 286 -9.55 -3.56 10.93
CA LEU A 286 -10.77 -2.94 10.41
C LEU A 286 -12.02 -3.52 11.08
N GLY A 287 -12.08 -4.83 11.29
CA GLY A 287 -13.21 -5.49 11.95
C GLY A 287 -13.31 -5.11 13.43
N TYR A 288 -12.17 -4.93 14.10
CA TYR A 288 -12.13 -4.50 15.50
C TYR A 288 -12.64 -3.07 15.71
N MET A 289 -12.61 -2.21 14.68
CA MET A 289 -13.25 -0.89 14.70
C MET A 289 -14.79 -0.96 14.76
N PHE A 290 -15.38 -2.12 14.41
CA PHE A 290 -16.83 -2.29 14.32
C PHE A 290 -17.29 -3.57 15.03
N PRO A 291 -17.27 -3.62 16.37
CA PRO A 291 -17.79 -4.75 17.11
C PRO A 291 -19.23 -5.09 16.68
N GLY A 292 -19.44 -6.37 16.29
CA GLY A 292 -20.74 -6.88 15.85
C GLY A 292 -21.08 -6.63 14.37
N HIS A 293 -20.11 -6.27 13.51
CA HIS A 293 -20.33 -6.23 12.07
C HIS A 293 -20.77 -7.60 11.52
N LEU A 294 -21.66 -7.61 10.52
CA LEU A 294 -22.17 -8.85 9.91
C LEU A 294 -21.29 -9.35 8.75
N GLY A 295 -19.99 -9.07 8.86
CA GLY A 295 -18.97 -9.39 7.85
C GLY A 295 -18.63 -8.20 6.94
N LEU A 296 -17.35 -8.12 6.57
CA LEU A 296 -16.82 -7.09 5.67
C LEU A 296 -16.12 -7.76 4.50
N ARG A 297 -16.44 -7.33 3.29
CA ARG A 297 -15.72 -7.73 2.08
C ARG A 297 -14.86 -6.59 1.58
N VAL A 298 -13.60 -6.85 1.32
CA VAL A 298 -12.69 -5.90 0.67
C VAL A 298 -12.25 -6.49 -0.67
N VAL A 299 -12.69 -5.87 -1.76
CA VAL A 299 -12.35 -6.26 -3.13
C VAL A 299 -11.31 -5.29 -3.68
N MET A 300 -10.09 -5.77 -3.90
CA MET A 300 -8.99 -4.96 -4.43
C MET A 300 -8.99 -5.01 -5.97
N VAL A 301 -9.18 -3.88 -6.63
CA VAL A 301 -9.29 -3.78 -8.09
C VAL A 301 -8.18 -2.89 -8.63
N GLY A 302 -7.37 -3.41 -9.56
CA GLY A 302 -6.34 -2.61 -10.22
C GLY A 302 -5.55 -3.37 -11.27
N VAL A 303 -4.79 -2.65 -12.09
CA VAL A 303 -4.02 -3.22 -13.22
C VAL A 303 -2.82 -4.07 -12.77
N ASP A 304 -2.32 -3.81 -11.55
CA ASP A 304 -1.11 -4.39 -10.96
C ASP A 304 -1.40 -5.23 -9.71
N VAL A 305 -2.56 -5.89 -9.68
CA VAL A 305 -2.89 -6.86 -8.63
C VAL A 305 -2.03 -8.13 -8.78
N ALA A 306 -1.44 -8.60 -7.68
CA ALA A 306 -0.62 -9.82 -7.66
C ALA A 306 -1.44 -11.08 -8.03
N THR A 307 -0.88 -11.96 -8.87
CA THR A 307 -1.59 -13.16 -9.39
C THR A 307 -1.93 -14.20 -8.32
N GLY A 308 -1.18 -14.21 -7.21
CA GLY A 308 -1.39 -15.14 -6.09
C GLY A 308 -2.57 -14.80 -5.18
N PHE A 309 -3.21 -13.64 -5.36
CA PHE A 309 -4.36 -13.23 -4.56
C PHE A 309 -5.61 -14.02 -4.95
N SER A 310 -6.53 -14.23 -3.99
CA SER A 310 -7.77 -14.95 -4.29
C SER A 310 -8.62 -14.15 -5.29
N GLN A 311 -8.65 -14.63 -6.53
CA GLN A 311 -9.58 -14.19 -7.55
C GLN A 311 -10.91 -14.90 -7.30
N SER A 312 -11.68 -14.38 -6.35
CA SER A 312 -13.05 -14.83 -6.12
C SER A 312 -13.96 -13.60 -6.06
N THR A 313 -14.78 -13.43 -7.08
CA THR A 313 -15.89 -12.48 -7.12
C THR A 313 -17.17 -13.10 -6.56
N SER A 314 -17.09 -14.06 -5.62
CA SER A 314 -18.29 -14.76 -5.15
C SER A 314 -19.19 -13.85 -4.31
N THR A 315 -20.50 -13.86 -4.58
CA THR A 315 -21.57 -13.32 -3.72
C THR A 315 -21.87 -14.20 -2.50
N SER A 316 -20.92 -15.04 -2.09
CA SER A 316 -21.08 -15.92 -0.93
C SER A 316 -21.51 -15.12 0.30
N PRO A 317 -22.39 -15.67 1.16
CA PRO A 317 -22.74 -15.02 2.42
C PRO A 317 -21.49 -14.68 3.24
N LEU A 318 -21.46 -13.47 3.81
CA LEU A 318 -20.41 -13.09 4.74
C LEU A 318 -20.74 -13.66 6.12
N GLU A 319 -19.73 -14.24 6.78
CA GLU A 319 -19.86 -14.70 8.15
C GLU A 319 -19.70 -13.51 9.12
N PRO A 320 -20.57 -13.36 10.13
CA PRO A 320 -20.45 -12.29 11.13
C PRO A 320 -19.06 -12.28 11.79
N GLY A 321 -18.49 -11.09 11.97
CA GLY A 321 -17.16 -10.94 12.56
C GLY A 321 -15.98 -11.33 11.65
N THR A 322 -16.20 -11.63 10.38
CA THR A 322 -15.12 -12.02 9.44
C THR A 322 -14.86 -10.97 8.36
N ILE A 323 -13.61 -10.92 7.89
CA ILE A 323 -13.20 -10.08 6.77
C ILE A 323 -12.75 -10.96 5.62
N GLN A 324 -13.41 -10.80 4.47
CA GLN A 324 -13.08 -11.50 3.24
C GLN A 324 -12.31 -10.57 2.32
N LEU A 325 -11.10 -10.98 1.92
CA LEU A 325 -10.31 -10.26 0.92
C LEU A 325 -10.37 -11.00 -0.41
N SER A 326 -10.64 -10.27 -1.49
CA SER A 326 -10.49 -10.76 -2.86
C SER A 326 -9.86 -9.68 -3.74
N ALA A 327 -9.40 -10.07 -4.94
CA ALA A 327 -8.86 -9.10 -5.87
C ALA A 327 -9.24 -9.41 -7.32
N HIS A 328 -9.25 -8.37 -8.14
CA HIS A 328 -9.59 -8.41 -9.55
C HIS A 328 -8.60 -7.55 -10.35
N ARG A 329 -8.08 -8.09 -11.45
CA ARG A 329 -7.10 -7.38 -12.29
C ARG A 329 -7.82 -6.65 -13.41
N GLY A 330 -7.71 -5.33 -13.45
CA GLY A 330 -8.34 -4.51 -14.49
C GLY A 330 -8.51 -3.05 -14.08
N LEU A 331 -9.04 -2.26 -15.00
CA LEU A 331 -9.54 -0.92 -14.69
C LEU A 331 -10.88 -1.03 -13.95
N TYR A 332 -11.18 -0.07 -13.09
CA TYR A 332 -12.36 -0.16 -12.24
C TYR A 332 -13.68 0.03 -12.98
N HIS A 333 -13.71 0.88 -14.00
CA HIS A 333 -14.89 1.05 -14.85
C HIS A 333 -15.20 -0.22 -15.64
N ASP A 334 -14.18 -0.92 -16.17
CA ASP A 334 -14.37 -2.23 -16.80
C ASP A 334 -14.89 -3.26 -15.78
N PHE A 335 -14.27 -3.33 -14.59
CA PHE A 335 -14.73 -4.20 -13.50
C PHE A 335 -16.17 -3.90 -13.08
N TRP A 336 -16.57 -2.63 -13.06
CA TRP A 336 -17.92 -2.21 -12.72
C TRP A 336 -18.93 -2.77 -13.74
N GLU A 337 -18.70 -2.52 -15.03
CA GLU A 337 -19.56 -3.03 -16.10
C GLU A 337 -19.62 -4.56 -16.11
N GLU A 338 -18.47 -5.22 -15.98
CA GLU A 338 -18.37 -6.68 -16.10
C GLU A 338 -18.83 -7.45 -14.87
N GLN A 339 -18.65 -6.90 -13.67
CA GLN A 339 -18.86 -7.63 -12.42
C GLN A 339 -19.97 -7.03 -11.56
N VAL A 340 -20.06 -5.71 -11.45
CA VAL A 340 -21.03 -5.05 -10.57
C VAL A 340 -22.40 -4.97 -11.26
N GLU A 341 -22.47 -4.44 -12.47
CA GLU A 341 -23.74 -4.29 -13.21
C GLU A 341 -24.36 -5.63 -13.60
N THR A 342 -23.54 -6.64 -13.86
CA THR A 342 -23.98 -8.01 -14.15
C THR A 342 -24.38 -8.80 -12.90
N GLY A 343 -24.21 -8.23 -11.70
CA GLY A 343 -24.52 -8.87 -10.42
C GLY A 343 -23.59 -10.02 -10.04
N GLN A 344 -22.42 -10.14 -10.68
CA GLN A 344 -21.40 -11.12 -10.28
C GLN A 344 -20.77 -10.76 -8.94
N THR A 345 -20.68 -9.47 -8.60
CA THR A 345 -20.27 -8.98 -7.28
C THR A 345 -21.28 -7.97 -6.73
N HIS A 346 -21.23 -7.71 -5.42
CA HIS A 346 -22.07 -6.68 -4.80
C HIS A 346 -21.63 -5.27 -5.19
N HIS A 347 -22.59 -4.33 -5.21
CA HIS A 347 -22.27 -2.91 -5.20
C HIS A 347 -21.44 -2.56 -3.95
N PRO A 348 -20.45 -1.65 -4.07
CA PRO A 348 -19.70 -1.18 -2.93
C PRO A 348 -20.56 -0.26 -2.07
N ASP A 349 -20.47 -0.42 -0.75
CA ASP A 349 -20.94 0.56 0.22
C ASP A 349 -19.89 1.68 0.39
N LEU A 350 -18.61 1.38 0.15
CA LEU A 350 -17.49 2.34 0.12
C LEU A 350 -16.53 1.99 -1.02
N VAL A 351 -16.08 3.01 -1.76
CA VAL A 351 -14.88 2.90 -2.61
C VAL A 351 -13.72 3.62 -1.92
N ALA A 352 -12.56 2.99 -1.87
CA ALA A 352 -11.33 3.59 -1.37
C ALA A 352 -10.23 3.53 -2.41
N ALA A 353 -9.55 4.63 -2.68
CA ALA A 353 -8.37 4.66 -3.56
C ALA A 353 -7.16 5.17 -2.78
N PHE A 354 -6.22 4.26 -2.50
CA PHE A 354 -4.98 4.62 -1.82
C PHE A 354 -3.99 5.15 -2.85
N HIS A 355 -3.68 6.44 -2.79
CA HIS A 355 -2.64 7.06 -3.61
C HIS A 355 -2.84 6.89 -5.13
N PRO A 356 -4.02 7.22 -5.68
CA PRO A 356 -4.37 6.89 -7.06
C PRO A 356 -3.50 7.58 -8.12
N GLY A 357 -2.83 8.68 -7.78
CA GLY A 357 -1.86 9.36 -8.65
C GLY A 357 -2.45 10.04 -9.90
N PHE A 358 -3.77 10.15 -10.04
CA PHE A 358 -4.39 10.79 -11.22
C PHE A 358 -3.97 12.25 -11.43
N HIS A 359 -3.44 12.92 -10.39
CA HIS A 359 -2.90 14.28 -10.48
C HIS A 359 -1.44 14.35 -10.97
N SER A 360 -0.72 13.21 -11.06
CA SER A 360 0.72 13.22 -11.31
C SER A 360 1.11 13.19 -12.79
N SER A 361 0.26 12.68 -13.67
CA SER A 361 0.52 12.67 -15.12
C SER A 361 -0.78 12.65 -15.94
N PRO A 362 -0.76 13.14 -17.19
CA PRO A 362 -1.90 13.06 -18.10
C PRO A 362 -2.36 11.62 -18.37
N ASP A 363 -1.42 10.67 -18.53
CA ASP A 363 -1.76 9.27 -18.80
C ASP A 363 -2.57 8.65 -17.67
N LEU A 364 -2.17 8.90 -16.40
CA LEU A 364 -2.92 8.41 -15.24
C LEU A 364 -4.26 9.12 -15.12
N MET A 365 -4.32 10.43 -15.40
CA MET A 365 -5.58 11.17 -15.41
C MET A 365 -6.56 10.60 -16.43
N GLU A 366 -6.11 10.35 -17.66
CA GLU A 366 -6.94 9.78 -18.74
C GLU A 366 -7.52 8.41 -18.34
N ALA A 367 -6.70 7.56 -17.73
CA ALA A 367 -7.14 6.24 -17.26
C ALA A 367 -8.08 6.30 -16.04
N TRP A 368 -7.91 7.28 -15.16
CA TRP A 368 -8.75 7.45 -13.98
C TRP A 368 -10.04 8.23 -14.26
N LEU A 369 -10.10 9.05 -15.30
CA LEU A 369 -11.25 9.91 -15.59
C LEU A 369 -12.56 9.13 -15.68
N PRO A 370 -12.70 8.02 -16.43
CA PRO A 370 -13.94 7.25 -16.46
C PRO A 370 -14.35 6.73 -15.09
N THR A 371 -13.37 6.28 -14.29
CA THR A 371 -13.58 5.82 -12.91
C THR A 371 -14.09 6.96 -12.02
N LEU A 372 -13.48 8.15 -12.07
CA LEU A 372 -13.90 9.29 -11.25
C LEU A 372 -15.31 9.77 -11.62
N LEU A 373 -15.62 9.84 -12.91
CA LEU A 373 -16.96 10.19 -13.40
C LEU A 373 -17.99 9.16 -12.94
N LEU A 374 -17.69 7.86 -13.05
CA LEU A 374 -18.55 6.78 -12.57
C LEU A 374 -18.83 6.91 -11.08
N LEU A 375 -17.80 7.08 -10.24
CA LEU A 375 -17.95 7.21 -8.79
C LEU A 375 -18.82 8.42 -8.41
N ARG A 376 -18.64 9.54 -9.12
CA ARG A 376 -19.45 10.75 -8.96
C ARG A 376 -20.90 10.53 -9.39
N ASP A 377 -21.11 10.02 -10.60
CA ASP A 377 -22.44 9.96 -11.24
C ASP A 377 -23.34 8.91 -10.59
N TYR A 378 -22.77 7.77 -10.19
CA TYR A 378 -23.47 6.73 -9.42
C TYR A 378 -23.56 7.04 -7.93
N LYS A 379 -23.06 8.21 -7.48
CA LYS A 379 -23.10 8.66 -6.08
C LYS A 379 -22.53 7.62 -5.12
N ILE A 380 -21.35 7.10 -5.44
CA ILE A 380 -20.68 6.08 -4.64
C ILE A 380 -19.86 6.78 -3.54
N PRO A 381 -20.10 6.47 -2.25
CA PRO A 381 -19.27 7.02 -1.17
C PRO A 381 -17.81 6.67 -1.42
N THR A 382 -16.97 7.68 -1.55
CA THR A 382 -15.57 7.49 -1.97
C THR A 382 -14.60 8.15 -1.01
N LEU A 383 -13.52 7.43 -0.70
CA LEU A 383 -12.37 7.87 0.09
C LEU A 383 -11.11 7.79 -0.77
N ILE A 384 -10.34 8.86 -0.87
CA ILE A 384 -9.04 8.90 -1.52
C ILE A 384 -7.97 9.26 -0.48
N THR A 385 -6.79 8.65 -0.56
CA THR A 385 -5.62 9.09 0.22
C THR A 385 -4.49 9.57 -0.67
N VAL A 386 -3.69 10.53 -0.18
CA VAL A 386 -2.51 11.06 -0.87
C VAL A 386 -1.34 11.22 0.11
N TYR A 387 -0.11 11.31 -0.41
CA TYR A 387 1.11 11.29 0.41
C TYR A 387 1.50 12.67 0.96
N SER A 388 1.10 13.75 0.30
CA SER A 388 1.55 15.09 0.63
C SER A 388 0.46 16.15 0.47
N HIS A 389 0.65 17.30 1.13
CA HIS A 389 -0.28 18.43 1.01
C HIS A 389 -0.33 18.97 -0.43
N GLN A 390 0.76 18.90 -1.18
CA GLN A 390 0.77 19.32 -2.59
C GLN A 390 -0.14 18.41 -3.44
N GLU A 391 -0.05 17.10 -3.24
CA GLU A 391 -0.92 16.14 -3.93
C GLU A 391 -2.39 16.31 -3.52
N LEU A 392 -2.66 16.65 -2.26
CA LEU A 392 -4.00 16.99 -1.77
C LEU A 392 -4.58 18.16 -2.56
N VAL A 393 -3.84 19.27 -2.65
CA VAL A 393 -4.27 20.46 -3.39
C VAL A 393 -4.52 20.15 -4.86
N SER A 394 -3.58 19.47 -5.53
CA SER A 394 -3.71 19.09 -6.94
C SER A 394 -4.89 18.13 -7.18
N SER A 395 -5.12 17.18 -6.28
CA SER A 395 -6.25 16.24 -6.39
C SER A 395 -7.59 16.94 -6.18
N LEU A 396 -7.68 17.85 -5.19
CA LEU A 396 -8.90 18.63 -4.94
C LEU A 396 -9.26 19.51 -6.13
N GLN A 397 -8.27 20.14 -6.78
CA GLN A 397 -8.50 20.96 -7.99
C GLN A 397 -9.18 20.13 -9.08
N ILE A 398 -8.64 18.95 -9.40
CA ILE A 398 -9.22 18.05 -10.40
C ILE A 398 -10.64 17.63 -10.01
N LEU A 399 -10.87 17.21 -8.76
CA LEU A 399 -12.20 16.76 -8.33
C LEU A 399 -13.24 17.89 -8.38
N VAL A 400 -12.85 19.12 -8.04
CA VAL A 400 -13.71 20.31 -8.16
C VAL A 400 -14.01 20.63 -9.62
N GLU A 401 -13.02 20.55 -10.52
CA GLU A 401 -13.22 20.73 -11.96
C GLU A 401 -14.15 19.67 -12.56
N LEU A 402 -14.19 18.47 -11.96
CA LEU A 402 -15.13 17.40 -12.29
C LEU A 402 -16.49 17.55 -11.57
N ASP A 403 -16.82 18.71 -11.01
CA ASP A 403 -18.07 18.96 -10.28
C ASP A 403 -18.35 17.92 -9.17
N THR A 404 -17.30 17.42 -8.52
CA THR A 404 -17.43 16.41 -7.46
C THR A 404 -17.75 17.08 -6.12
N HIS A 405 -18.75 16.58 -5.42
CA HIS A 405 -19.13 17.10 -4.11
C HIS A 405 -18.24 16.53 -3.00
N ILE A 406 -17.21 17.30 -2.64
CA ILE A 406 -16.29 16.98 -1.55
C ILE A 406 -17.01 17.14 -0.20
N THR A 407 -17.11 16.05 0.57
CA THR A 407 -17.78 16.04 1.87
C THR A 407 -16.82 16.28 3.03
N ALA A 408 -15.57 15.86 2.90
CA ALA A 408 -14.51 16.12 3.87
C ALA A 408 -13.13 15.98 3.23
N PHE A 409 -12.13 16.65 3.77
CA PHE A 409 -10.72 16.42 3.44
C PHE A 409 -9.86 16.91 4.60
N GLY A 410 -8.64 16.40 4.72
CA GLY A 410 -7.71 16.84 5.75
C GLY A 410 -6.61 15.85 6.04
N SER A 411 -5.88 16.09 7.14
CA SER A 411 -4.90 15.15 7.66
C SER A 411 -5.58 13.87 8.13
N ASN A 412 -5.02 12.73 7.76
CA ASN A 412 -5.51 11.44 8.20
C ASN A 412 -4.92 11.09 9.57
N PRO A 413 -5.73 10.92 10.62
CA PRO A 413 -5.23 10.58 11.96
C PRO A 413 -4.54 9.20 12.02
N PHE A 414 -4.79 8.33 11.04
CA PHE A 414 -4.16 7.01 10.91
C PHE A 414 -3.10 6.94 9.83
N MET A 415 -2.54 8.07 9.39
CA MET A 415 -1.42 8.09 8.44
C MET A 415 -0.22 7.27 8.92
N SER A 416 0.50 6.61 8.04
CA SER A 416 1.74 5.93 8.40
C SER A 416 2.72 6.92 9.05
N LEU A 417 3.33 6.51 10.16
CA LEU A 417 4.41 7.26 10.82
C LEU A 417 5.79 6.89 10.22
N LYS A 418 5.83 5.96 9.25
CA LYS A 418 7.06 5.57 8.53
C LYS A 418 7.38 6.65 7.48
N PRO A 419 8.51 7.37 7.59
CA PRO A 419 8.92 8.29 6.55
C PRO A 419 9.34 7.51 5.30
N GLU A 420 8.87 7.95 4.14
CA GLU A 420 9.23 7.40 2.84
C GLU A 420 10.04 8.41 2.03
N GLN A 421 11.22 7.98 1.58
CA GLN A 421 12.11 8.81 0.80
C GLN A 421 11.80 8.69 -0.69
N VAL A 422 11.73 9.83 -1.38
CA VAL A 422 11.73 9.84 -2.86
C VAL A 422 13.09 9.33 -3.35
N TYR A 423 13.13 8.09 -3.86
CA TYR A 423 14.35 7.37 -4.22
C TYR A 423 15.29 8.16 -5.13
N SER A 424 14.79 8.74 -6.22
CA SER A 424 15.58 9.50 -7.18
C SER A 424 15.89 10.94 -6.73
N SER A 425 15.30 11.40 -5.62
CA SER A 425 15.51 12.74 -5.04
C SER A 425 15.63 12.68 -3.52
N PRO A 426 16.70 12.07 -3.00
CA PRO A 426 16.78 11.62 -1.62
C PRO A 426 16.77 12.74 -0.57
N ASN A 427 17.03 14.00 -0.96
CA ASN A 427 16.99 15.15 -0.07
C ASN A 427 15.71 15.98 -0.16
N LYS A 428 14.69 15.51 -0.90
CA LYS A 428 13.33 16.01 -0.75
C LYS A 428 12.80 15.62 0.63
N GLN A 429 11.85 16.40 1.14
CA GLN A 429 11.15 16.05 2.37
C GLN A 429 10.52 14.66 2.21
N PRO A 430 10.76 13.73 3.15
CA PRO A 430 10.05 12.46 3.16
C PRO A 430 8.54 12.65 3.18
N VAL A 431 7.83 11.73 2.55
CA VAL A 431 6.38 11.67 2.55
C VAL A 431 5.92 10.52 3.45
N TYR A 432 4.61 10.44 3.69
CA TYR A 432 4.04 9.47 4.61
C TYR A 432 2.81 8.83 3.97
N CYS A 433 2.72 7.50 4.03
CA CYS A 433 1.60 6.76 3.47
C CYS A 433 0.28 7.21 4.14
N SER A 434 -0.73 7.40 3.29
CA SER A 434 -2.05 7.92 3.62
C SER A 434 -2.06 9.21 4.48
N ALA A 435 -1.10 10.13 4.30
CA ALA A 435 -0.98 11.37 5.10
C ALA A 435 -2.24 12.26 5.10
N TYR A 436 -2.91 12.36 3.95
CA TYR A 436 -4.12 13.15 3.80
C TYR A 436 -5.21 12.33 3.13
N TYR A 437 -6.46 12.66 3.44
CA TYR A 437 -7.62 12.05 2.82
C TYR A 437 -8.53 13.09 2.14
N ILE A 438 -9.30 12.62 1.17
CA ILE A 438 -10.42 13.32 0.54
C ILE A 438 -11.60 12.35 0.55
N MET A 439 -12.77 12.80 0.99
CA MET A 439 -14.03 12.08 0.92
C MET A 439 -14.98 12.87 0.02
N PHE A 440 -15.71 12.16 -0.83
CA PHE A 440 -16.73 12.77 -1.67
C PHE A 440 -17.92 11.85 -1.89
N LEU A 441 -19.05 12.46 -2.26
CA LEU A 441 -20.28 11.75 -2.57
C LEU A 441 -21.12 12.56 -3.56
N GLY A 442 -21.21 12.07 -4.80
CA GLY A 442 -22.03 12.69 -5.84
C GLY A 442 -21.42 13.95 -6.44
N SER A 443 -22.26 14.73 -7.12
CA SER A 443 -21.88 15.99 -7.79
C SER A 443 -22.32 17.23 -7.00
N SER A 444 -21.52 18.30 -7.06
CA SER A 444 -21.78 19.60 -6.42
C SER A 444 -23.01 20.32 -6.98
N CYS A 445 -23.28 20.18 -8.29
CA CYS A 445 -24.40 20.83 -8.98
C CYS A 445 -25.78 20.39 -8.50
N GLN A 446 -25.90 19.25 -7.81
CA GLN A 446 -27.21 18.74 -7.35
C GLN A 446 -27.70 19.38 -6.04
N LEU A 447 -26.85 20.13 -5.33
CA LEU A 447 -27.30 20.90 -4.16
C LEU A 447 -28.29 22.00 -4.56
N ASP A 448 -28.22 22.50 -5.81
CA ASP A 448 -29.18 23.48 -6.33
C ASP A 448 -30.51 22.84 -6.75
N ASN A 449 -30.52 21.55 -7.14
CA ASN A 449 -31.76 20.88 -7.53
C ASN A 449 -32.69 20.59 -6.35
N ARG A 450 -32.16 20.40 -5.12
CA ARG A 450 -33.02 20.33 -3.93
C ARG A 450 -33.64 21.69 -3.58
N GLN A 451 -32.95 22.80 -3.88
CA GLN A 451 -33.52 24.15 -3.72
C GLN A 451 -34.45 24.54 -4.88
N LEU A 452 -34.28 23.97 -6.07
CA LEU A 452 -35.19 24.14 -7.20
C LEU A 452 -36.44 23.29 -7.05
N GLU A 453 -36.36 22.06 -6.52
CA GLU A 453 -37.54 21.25 -6.17
C GLU A 453 -38.34 21.92 -5.04
N GLU A 454 -37.69 22.52 -4.03
CA GLU A 454 -38.38 23.34 -3.02
C GLU A 454 -38.99 24.63 -3.58
N LYS A 455 -38.53 25.13 -4.74
CA LYS A 455 -39.13 26.29 -5.41
C LYS A 455 -40.22 25.94 -6.41
N VAL A 456 -40.28 24.72 -6.91
CA VAL A 456 -41.37 24.27 -7.80
C VAL A 456 -42.61 23.87 -6.98
N ASP A 457 -42.43 23.31 -5.78
CA ASP A 457 -43.56 22.96 -4.90
C ASP A 457 -44.06 24.12 -4.01
N GLY A 458 -43.48 25.33 -4.15
CA GLY A 458 -43.92 26.54 -3.47
C GLY A 458 -44.88 27.43 -4.28
N GLY A 459 -45.38 26.97 -5.43
CA GLY A 459 -46.03 27.81 -6.43
C GLY A 459 -47.37 27.30 -6.97
N ILE A 460 -48.30 26.89 -6.11
CA ILE A 460 -49.76 26.86 -6.35
C ILE A 460 -50.44 27.29 -5.04
#